data_AF-A0A944JKQ2-F1
#
_entry.id   AF-A0A944JKQ2-F1
#
_cell.length_a   1.000
_cell.length_b   1.000
_cell.length_c   1.000
_cell.angle_alpha   90.00
_cell.angle_beta   90.00
_cell.angle_gamma   90.00
#
_symmetry.space_group_name_H-M   'P 1'
#
loop_
_entity.id
_entity.type
_entity.pdbx_description
1 polymer ?
#
loop_
_entity_poly.entity_id
_entity_poly.type
_entity_poly.pdbx_seq_one_letter_code
_entity_poly.pdbx_strand_id
1 'polypeptide(L)'
;MHRALIVVDVQNDFCEGGSLAVTGGADVAAAITELIGQATAGYRHVVATRDHHIDPGSHFAHPPAQPDFETSWPVHCVAGTEGVGFHPNFAPAVTSGAVAAVFDKGAYEAAYSGFEGADENGRGLAEWLRDRQVTEVDVVGIATDHCVRATALDAARAGFRTHVLLDLTAGVAPHTTTRALAELRAAGVELSGTPVVAG
;
A
#
# COMPACT_ATOMS: atom_id res chain seq x y z
N MET A 1 -20.63 11.20 -2.66
CA MET A 1 -20.16 9.83 -2.40
C MET A 1 -19.25 9.84 -1.19
N HIS A 2 -19.25 8.80 -0.37
CA HIS A 2 -18.41 8.68 0.83
C HIS A 2 -17.27 7.68 0.58
N ARG A 3 -16.50 7.95 -0.47
CA ARG A 3 -15.41 7.08 -0.94
C ARG A 3 -14.07 7.68 -0.56
N ALA A 4 -13.14 6.85 -0.12
CA ALA A 4 -11.74 7.21 0.07
C ALA A 4 -10.82 6.41 -0.87
N LEU A 5 -9.70 7.02 -1.28
CA LEU A 5 -8.60 6.31 -1.93
C LEU A 5 -7.55 5.97 -0.87
N ILE A 6 -7.13 4.72 -0.82
CA ILE A 6 -6.03 4.24 0.02
C ILE A 6 -4.84 3.91 -0.89
N VAL A 7 -3.79 4.73 -0.79
CA VAL A 7 -2.54 4.54 -1.53
C VAL A 7 -1.57 3.73 -0.69
N VAL A 8 -1.32 2.49 -1.07
CA VAL A 8 -0.52 1.55 -0.29
C VAL A 8 0.95 1.63 -0.69
N ASP A 9 1.80 2.00 0.28
CA ASP A 9 3.24 1.77 0.29
C ASP A 9 3.99 2.19 -1.00
N VAL A 10 3.67 3.37 -1.54
CA VAL A 10 4.38 3.93 -2.72
C VAL A 10 5.71 4.57 -2.29
N GLN A 11 6.64 3.73 -1.84
CA GLN A 11 7.91 4.10 -1.22
C GLN A 11 9.12 3.81 -2.12
N ASN A 12 10.24 4.46 -1.83
CA ASN A 12 11.49 4.29 -2.55
C ASN A 12 11.96 2.84 -2.60
N ASP A 13 11.91 2.14 -1.46
CA ASP A 13 12.40 0.76 -1.38
C ASP A 13 11.58 -0.24 -2.19
N PHE A 14 10.32 0.07 -2.50
CA PHE A 14 9.44 -0.78 -3.29
C PHE A 14 9.40 -0.42 -4.78
N CYS A 15 10.13 0.62 -5.20
CA CYS A 15 10.28 1.01 -6.60
C CYS A 15 11.68 0.67 -7.13
N GLU A 16 11.89 0.80 -8.44
CA GLU A 16 13.16 0.53 -9.10
C GLU A 16 14.33 1.29 -8.46
N GLY A 17 15.39 0.54 -8.10
CA GLY A 17 16.55 1.07 -7.37
C GLY A 17 16.47 0.92 -5.85
N GLY A 18 15.29 0.60 -5.32
CA GLY A 18 15.05 0.26 -3.91
C GLY A 18 15.54 -1.13 -3.51
N SER A 19 15.62 -1.37 -2.20
CA SER A 19 16.09 -2.65 -1.63
C SER A 19 15.13 -3.83 -1.82
N LEU A 20 13.83 -3.57 -2.01
CA LEU A 20 12.79 -4.55 -2.31
C LEU A 20 11.95 -4.09 -3.51
N ALA A 21 12.63 -3.70 -4.59
CA ALA A 21 12.01 -3.11 -5.77
C ALA A 21 10.98 -4.06 -6.43
N VAL A 22 9.80 -3.51 -6.73
CA VAL A 22 8.78 -4.14 -7.56
C VAL A 22 8.77 -3.46 -8.92
N THR A 23 8.98 -4.23 -9.99
CA THR A 23 8.99 -3.71 -11.36
C THR A 23 7.65 -3.07 -11.73
N GLY A 24 7.69 -1.87 -12.30
CA GLY A 24 6.54 -1.02 -12.58
C GLY A 24 6.15 -0.10 -11.43
N GLY A 25 6.82 -0.17 -10.28
CA GLY A 25 6.49 0.63 -9.10
C GLY A 25 6.58 2.14 -9.36
N ALA A 26 7.63 2.61 -10.05
CA ALA A 26 7.79 4.02 -10.39
C ALA A 26 6.69 4.55 -11.31
N ASP A 27 6.22 3.74 -12.26
CA ASP A 27 5.13 4.10 -13.19
C ASP A 27 3.77 4.12 -12.48
N VAL A 28 3.50 3.14 -11.61
CA VAL A 28 2.32 3.12 -10.75
C VAL A 28 2.29 4.35 -9.84
N ALA A 29 3.44 4.76 -9.28
CA ALA A 29 3.55 5.96 -8.46
C ALA A 29 3.15 7.23 -9.25
N ALA A 30 3.56 7.34 -10.52
CA ALA A 30 3.19 8.46 -11.37
C ALA A 30 1.70 8.45 -11.73
N ALA A 31 1.16 7.29 -12.08
CA ALA A 31 -0.25 7.13 -12.45
C ALA A 31 -1.19 7.43 -11.26
N ILE A 32 -0.80 7.05 -10.04
CA ILE A 32 -1.57 7.40 -8.81
C ILE A 32 -1.56 8.91 -8.59
N THR A 33 -0.43 9.58 -8.75
CA THR A 33 -0.35 11.05 -8.65
C THR A 33 -1.23 11.73 -9.70
N GLU A 34 -1.27 11.19 -10.92
CA GLU A 34 -2.17 11.68 -11.96
C GLU A 34 -3.64 11.52 -11.56
N LEU A 35 -4.04 10.34 -11.07
CA LEU A 35 -5.40 10.09 -10.56
C LEU A 35 -5.80 11.09 -9.48
N ILE A 36 -4.91 11.39 -8.54
CA ILE A 36 -5.15 12.35 -7.46
C ILE A 36 -5.26 13.78 -8.03
N GLY A 37 -4.39 14.13 -8.98
CA GLY A 37 -4.31 15.45 -9.60
C GLY A 37 -5.44 15.77 -10.57
N GLN A 38 -6.10 14.76 -11.15
CA GLN A 38 -7.34 14.91 -11.89
C GLN A 38 -8.45 15.33 -10.91
N ALA A 39 -8.54 16.66 -10.74
CA ALA A 39 -9.31 17.42 -9.75
C ALA A 39 -10.50 16.64 -9.19
N THR A 40 -10.31 15.97 -8.05
CA THR A 40 -11.32 15.19 -7.33
C THR A 40 -11.95 14.05 -8.14
N ALA A 41 -11.24 12.94 -8.35
CA ALA A 41 -11.72 11.68 -8.94
C ALA A 41 -12.90 10.99 -8.19
N GLY A 42 -13.78 11.75 -7.53
CA GLY A 42 -14.89 11.26 -6.72
C GLY A 42 -14.52 10.94 -5.27
N TYR A 43 -13.25 11.05 -4.90
CA TYR A 43 -12.77 10.77 -3.54
C TYR A 43 -13.00 11.94 -2.61
N ARG A 44 -13.64 11.64 -1.47
CA ARG A 44 -13.79 12.59 -0.37
C ARG A 44 -12.48 12.74 0.42
N HIS A 45 -11.72 11.66 0.50
CA HIS A 45 -10.46 11.58 1.23
C HIS A 45 -9.46 10.74 0.44
N VAL A 46 -8.21 11.14 0.43
CA VAL A 46 -7.07 10.31 0.00
C VAL A 46 -6.20 10.11 1.21
N VAL A 47 -5.79 8.88 1.48
CA VAL A 47 -4.86 8.52 2.54
C VAL A 47 -3.75 7.63 1.96
N ALA A 48 -2.60 7.63 2.61
CA ALA A 48 -1.50 6.75 2.24
C ALA A 48 -1.08 5.87 3.43
N THR A 49 -0.54 4.70 3.13
CA THR A 49 0.16 3.88 4.11
C THR A 49 1.64 3.88 3.81
N ARG A 50 2.44 3.57 4.82
CA ARG A 50 3.89 3.51 4.71
C ARG A 50 4.42 2.42 5.63
N ASP A 51 5.17 1.48 5.08
CA ASP A 51 6.03 0.63 5.91
C ASP A 51 7.09 1.50 6.57
N HIS A 52 7.23 1.36 7.88
CA HIS A 52 8.11 2.18 8.69
C HIS A 52 8.72 1.32 9.79
N HIS A 53 9.80 0.62 9.45
CA HIS A 53 10.42 -0.38 10.31
C HIS A 53 11.50 0.25 11.22
N ILE A 54 11.37 0.07 12.53
CA ILE A 54 12.40 0.45 13.51
C ILE A 54 13.25 -0.78 13.85
N ASP A 55 12.59 -1.85 14.31
CA ASP A 55 13.21 -3.15 14.58
C ASP A 55 12.16 -4.27 14.48
N PRO A 56 11.84 -4.75 13.25
CA PRO A 56 10.75 -5.71 13.04
C PRO A 56 11.19 -7.17 13.28
N GLY A 57 12.35 -7.39 13.89
CA GLY A 57 12.85 -8.72 14.24
C GLY A 57 13.01 -9.64 13.03
N SER A 58 12.36 -10.82 13.09
CA SER A 58 12.49 -11.87 12.06
C SER A 58 11.92 -11.49 10.69
N HIS A 59 11.24 -10.35 10.57
CA HIS A 59 10.81 -9.79 9.28
C HIS A 59 12.01 -9.51 8.37
N PHE A 60 13.15 -9.10 8.93
CA PHE A 60 14.38 -8.89 8.18
C PHE A 60 15.30 -10.10 8.22
N ALA A 61 15.67 -10.57 7.03
CA ALA A 61 16.75 -11.53 6.86
C ALA A 61 18.09 -10.78 6.82
N HIS A 62 18.91 -10.98 7.85
CA HIS A 62 20.27 -10.45 7.92
C HIS A 62 21.30 -11.51 7.50
N PRO A 63 22.36 -11.14 6.75
CA PRO A 63 23.43 -12.07 6.42
C PRO A 63 23.98 -12.81 7.65
N PRO A 64 24.22 -14.13 7.57
CA PRO A 64 24.22 -14.96 6.35
C PRO A 64 22.85 -15.51 5.93
N ALA A 65 21.75 -15.21 6.65
CA ALA A 65 20.42 -15.65 6.25
C ALA A 65 19.99 -14.94 4.95
N GLN A 66 19.24 -15.66 4.11
CA GLN A 66 18.61 -15.11 2.91
C GLN A 66 17.10 -15.00 3.15
N PRO A 67 16.44 -13.95 2.63
CA PRO A 67 15.01 -13.84 2.70
C PRO A 67 14.34 -14.97 1.91
N ASP A 68 13.26 -15.51 2.48
CA ASP A 68 12.39 -16.50 1.81
C ASP A 68 11.35 -15.86 0.89
N PHE A 69 11.17 -14.53 0.97
CA PHE A 69 10.17 -13.76 0.22
C PHE A 69 8.73 -14.22 0.48
N GLU A 70 8.50 -14.88 1.62
CA GLU A 70 7.18 -15.26 2.11
C GLU A 70 6.91 -14.69 3.50
N THR A 71 7.86 -14.86 4.42
CA THR A 71 7.78 -14.41 5.82
C THR A 71 8.96 -13.55 6.26
N SER A 72 10.02 -13.53 5.46
CA SER A 72 11.25 -12.78 5.68
C SER A 72 11.70 -12.08 4.41
N TRP A 73 12.25 -10.88 4.58
CA TRP A 73 12.52 -9.93 3.50
C TRP A 73 13.93 -9.35 3.64
N PRO A 74 14.54 -8.85 2.55
CA PRO A 74 15.72 -7.99 2.70
C PRO A 74 15.36 -6.77 3.56
N VAL A 75 16.36 -6.14 4.18
CA VAL A 75 16.15 -4.90 4.93
C VAL A 75 15.58 -3.83 4.00
N HIS A 76 14.42 -3.28 4.33
CA HIS A 76 13.69 -2.27 3.56
C HIS A 76 12.94 -1.31 4.49
N CYS A 77 12.54 -0.15 3.99
CA CYS A 77 11.68 0.84 4.65
C CYS A 77 12.10 1.18 6.08
N VAL A 78 13.41 1.21 6.34
CA VAL A 78 13.96 1.45 7.68
C VAL A 78 13.77 2.92 8.06
N ALA A 79 13.25 3.16 9.26
CA ALA A 79 13.04 4.48 9.82
C ALA A 79 14.33 5.33 9.75
N GLY A 80 14.20 6.55 9.21
CA GLY A 80 15.32 7.48 9.06
C GLY A 80 16.23 7.24 7.84
N THR A 81 15.92 6.26 6.98
CA THR A 81 16.65 6.07 5.71
C THR A 81 15.95 6.76 4.54
N GLU A 82 16.59 6.82 3.38
CA GLU A 82 15.94 7.29 2.16
C GLU A 82 14.85 6.30 1.68
N GLY A 83 15.08 5.00 1.87
CA GLY A 83 14.21 3.93 1.39
C GLY A 83 12.78 3.96 1.95
N VAL A 84 12.61 4.46 3.18
CA VAL A 84 11.29 4.65 3.81
C VAL A 84 10.48 5.80 3.19
N GLY A 85 11.14 6.74 2.51
CA GLY A 85 10.49 7.90 1.90
C GLY A 85 9.52 7.50 0.79
N PHE A 86 8.49 8.34 0.58
CA PHE A 86 7.62 8.19 -0.59
C PHE A 86 8.40 8.41 -1.88
N HIS A 87 8.08 7.62 -2.91
CA HIS A 87 8.75 7.71 -4.20
C HIS A 87 8.62 9.12 -4.82
N PRO A 88 9.63 9.68 -5.50
CA PRO A 88 9.59 11.04 -6.05
C PRO A 88 8.41 11.33 -6.99
N ASN A 89 7.88 10.30 -7.66
CA ASN A 89 6.68 10.43 -8.51
C ASN A 89 5.38 10.58 -7.70
N PHE A 90 5.38 10.21 -6.42
CA PHE A 90 4.22 10.28 -5.51
C PHE A 90 4.36 11.33 -4.39
N ALA A 91 5.58 11.59 -3.92
CA ALA A 91 5.86 12.55 -2.85
C ALA A 91 5.20 13.93 -3.05
N PRO A 92 5.08 14.51 -4.27
CA PRO A 92 4.36 15.77 -4.48
C PRO A 92 2.89 15.73 -4.05
N ALA A 93 2.18 14.61 -4.22
CA ALA A 93 0.79 14.45 -3.78
C ALA A 93 0.66 14.51 -2.25
N VAL A 94 1.68 14.00 -1.54
CA VAL A 94 1.76 14.07 -0.08
C VAL A 94 2.07 15.49 0.37
N THR A 95 3.11 16.12 -0.19
CA THR A 95 3.55 17.46 0.25
C THR A 95 2.59 18.58 -0.13
N SER A 96 1.76 18.39 -1.16
CA SER A 96 0.72 19.36 -1.54
C SER A 96 -0.53 19.33 -0.64
N GLY A 97 -0.62 18.34 0.26
CA GLY A 97 -1.78 18.15 1.14
C GLY A 97 -2.96 17.43 0.47
N ALA A 98 -2.78 16.88 -0.73
CA ALA A 98 -3.80 16.04 -1.37
C ALA A 98 -4.02 14.73 -0.60
N VAL A 99 -2.97 14.20 0.03
CA VAL A 99 -3.04 13.09 0.99
C VAL A 99 -3.37 13.65 2.38
N ALA A 100 -4.54 13.30 2.91
CA ALA A 100 -5.09 13.85 4.15
C ALA A 100 -4.50 13.24 5.42
N ALA A 101 -3.94 12.02 5.33
CA ALA A 101 -3.26 11.34 6.42
C ALA A 101 -2.34 10.23 5.88
N VAL A 102 -1.26 9.98 6.60
CA VAL A 102 -0.32 8.87 6.38
C VAL A 102 -0.39 7.93 7.57
N PHE A 103 -0.49 6.63 7.32
CA PHE A 103 -0.54 5.59 8.34
C PHE A 103 0.73 4.75 8.29
N ASP A 104 1.57 4.88 9.31
CA ASP A 104 2.81 4.12 9.44
C ASP A 104 2.50 2.76 10.06
N LYS A 105 3.04 1.68 9.47
CA LYS A 105 2.88 0.30 9.93
C LYS A 105 4.23 -0.41 10.06
N GLY A 106 4.28 -1.46 10.88
CA GLY A 106 5.43 -2.36 10.96
C GLY A 106 6.61 -1.92 11.84
N ALA A 107 6.41 -0.99 12.77
CA ALA A 107 7.51 -0.43 13.57
C ALA A 107 8.37 -1.49 14.29
N TYR A 108 7.74 -2.49 14.91
CA TYR A 108 8.41 -3.50 15.75
C TYR A 108 8.01 -4.94 15.42
N GLU A 109 7.22 -5.14 14.36
CA GLU A 109 6.78 -6.45 13.87
C GLU A 109 6.43 -6.35 12.38
N ALA A 110 6.26 -7.50 11.72
CA ALA A 110 5.80 -7.53 10.34
C ALA A 110 4.35 -7.00 10.26
N ALA A 111 4.08 -6.09 9.32
CA ALA A 111 2.73 -5.58 9.06
C ALA A 111 2.50 -5.49 7.55
N TYR A 112 1.38 -6.02 7.09
CA TYR A 112 1.06 -6.05 5.65
C TYR A 112 -0.13 -5.15 5.34
N SER A 113 -1.14 -5.14 6.20
CA SER A 113 -2.36 -4.39 6.00
C SER A 113 -2.20 -2.95 6.49
N GLY A 114 -2.65 -2.00 5.68
CA GLY A 114 -2.78 -0.59 6.09
C GLY A 114 -3.66 -0.39 7.32
N PHE A 115 -4.51 -1.37 7.66
CA PHE A 115 -5.34 -1.37 8.85
C PHE A 115 -4.57 -1.65 10.15
N GLU A 116 -3.32 -2.12 10.04
CA GLU A 116 -2.37 -2.25 11.16
C GLU A 116 -1.64 -0.93 11.45
N GLY A 117 -1.73 0.04 10.53
CA GLY A 117 -1.04 1.32 10.64
C GLY A 117 -1.79 2.35 11.49
N ALA A 118 -1.02 3.31 11.99
CA ALA A 118 -1.53 4.45 12.76
C ALA A 118 -1.04 5.78 12.17
N ASP A 119 -1.88 6.82 12.25
CA ASP A 119 -1.48 8.18 11.91
C ASP A 119 -0.56 8.80 12.98
N GLU A 120 -0.07 10.02 12.74
CA GLU A 120 0.81 10.75 13.66
C GLU A 120 0.22 10.97 15.08
N ASN A 121 -1.11 10.82 15.23
CA ASN A 121 -1.81 10.94 16.51
C ASN A 121 -2.11 9.57 17.14
N GLY A 122 -1.56 8.48 16.58
CA GLY A 122 -1.79 7.11 17.05
C GLY A 122 -3.16 6.54 16.67
N ARG A 123 -3.90 7.19 15.76
CA ARG A 123 -5.23 6.73 15.35
C ARG A 123 -5.13 5.73 14.20
N GLY A 124 -5.85 4.61 14.32
CA GLY A 124 -5.88 3.56 13.29
C GLY A 124 -6.70 3.96 12.06
N LEU A 125 -6.38 3.34 10.91
CA LEU A 125 -7.02 3.63 9.63
C LEU A 125 -8.55 3.43 9.64
N ALA A 126 -9.05 2.33 10.20
CA ALA A 126 -10.49 2.06 10.27
C ALA A 126 -11.26 3.14 11.04
N GLU A 127 -10.70 3.57 12.18
CA GLU A 127 -11.28 4.63 13.01
C GLU A 127 -11.30 5.95 12.23
N TRP A 128 -10.17 6.32 11.63
CA TRP A 128 -10.04 7.53 10.84
C TRP A 128 -11.07 7.62 9.71
N LEU A 129 -11.29 6.51 8.99
CA LEU A 129 -12.25 6.40 7.90
C LEU A 129 -13.69 6.51 8.40
N ARG A 130 -14.03 5.83 9.51
CA ARG A 130 -15.39 5.83 10.09
C ARG A 130 -15.78 7.19 10.65
N ASP A 131 -14.87 7.88 11.33
CA ASP A 131 -15.09 9.24 11.84
C ASP A 131 -15.45 10.23 10.71
N ARG A 132 -14.95 9.95 9.50
CA ARG A 132 -15.20 10.75 8.29
C ARG A 132 -16.35 10.20 7.44
N GLN A 133 -17.11 9.26 8.00
CA GLN A 133 -18.27 8.64 7.39
C GLN A 133 -17.93 7.98 6.04
N VAL A 134 -16.70 7.49 5.86
CA VAL A 134 -16.34 6.71 4.66
C VAL A 134 -17.07 5.37 4.69
N THR A 135 -17.61 4.97 3.55
CA THR A 135 -18.34 3.71 3.37
C THR A 135 -17.80 2.85 2.23
N GLU A 136 -16.95 3.44 1.39
CA GLU A 136 -16.33 2.79 0.24
C GLU A 136 -14.85 3.15 0.19
N VAL A 137 -14.00 2.20 -0.20
CA VAL A 137 -12.58 2.42 -0.39
C VAL A 137 -12.11 1.85 -1.71
N ASP A 138 -11.32 2.63 -2.43
CA ASP A 138 -10.54 2.15 -3.56
C ASP A 138 -9.09 1.99 -3.07
N VAL A 139 -8.46 0.87 -3.40
CA VAL A 139 -7.11 0.52 -2.96
C VAL A 139 -6.20 0.43 -4.18
N VAL A 140 -5.04 1.09 -4.09
CA VAL A 140 -3.99 1.16 -5.12
C VAL A 140 -2.61 1.06 -4.48
N GLY A 141 -1.55 0.93 -5.27
CA GLY A 141 -0.18 0.95 -4.77
C GLY A 141 0.53 -0.40 -4.84
N ILE A 142 1.42 -0.67 -3.89
CA ILE A 142 2.42 -1.74 -3.99
C ILE A 142 2.44 -2.57 -2.69
N ALA A 143 2.62 -3.89 -2.70
CA ALA A 143 2.51 -4.79 -3.84
C ALA A 143 1.11 -5.43 -3.94
N THR A 144 0.63 -5.70 -5.16
CA THR A 144 -0.70 -6.29 -5.45
C THR A 144 -0.95 -7.56 -4.63
N ASP A 145 0.05 -8.43 -4.51
CA ASP A 145 0.00 -9.73 -3.85
C ASP A 145 0.30 -9.72 -2.34
N HIS A 146 0.75 -8.58 -1.81
CA HIS A 146 1.11 -8.42 -0.40
C HIS A 146 0.27 -7.33 0.25
N CYS A 147 0.80 -6.12 0.43
CA CYS A 147 0.17 -5.07 1.21
C CYS A 147 -1.16 -4.59 0.62
N VAL A 148 -1.28 -4.50 -0.71
CA VAL A 148 -2.55 -4.14 -1.38
C VAL A 148 -3.61 -5.20 -1.09
N ARG A 149 -3.27 -6.49 -1.27
CA ARG A 149 -4.16 -7.61 -0.96
C ARG A 149 -4.59 -7.59 0.50
N ALA A 150 -3.65 -7.49 1.44
CA ALA A 150 -3.94 -7.51 2.88
C ALA A 150 -4.85 -6.35 3.27
N THR A 151 -4.54 -5.14 2.81
CA THR A 151 -5.33 -3.93 3.06
C THR A 151 -6.74 -4.05 2.51
N ALA A 152 -6.91 -4.54 1.28
CA ALA A 152 -8.23 -4.70 0.66
C ALA A 152 -9.07 -5.78 1.36
N LEU A 153 -8.45 -6.89 1.77
CA LEU A 153 -9.14 -7.93 2.54
C LEU A 153 -9.63 -7.41 3.89
N ASP A 154 -8.80 -6.64 4.59
CA ASP A 154 -9.18 -6.07 5.89
C ASP A 154 -10.20 -4.94 5.76
N ALA A 155 -10.15 -4.14 4.69
CA ALA A 155 -11.21 -3.19 4.39
C ALA A 155 -12.57 -3.89 4.21
N ALA A 156 -12.60 -4.98 3.44
CA ALA A 156 -13.82 -5.77 3.24
C ALA A 156 -14.32 -6.38 4.57
N ARG A 157 -13.41 -6.96 5.38
CA ARG A 157 -13.75 -7.50 6.71
C ARG A 157 -14.25 -6.41 7.68
N ALA A 158 -13.71 -5.20 7.58
CA ALA A 158 -14.12 -4.05 8.38
C ALA A 158 -15.45 -3.43 7.94
N GLY A 159 -16.04 -3.93 6.84
CA GLY A 159 -17.37 -3.56 6.34
C GLY A 159 -17.38 -2.44 5.30
N PHE A 160 -16.23 -2.06 4.74
CA PHE A 160 -16.17 -1.08 3.65
C PHE A 160 -16.47 -1.77 2.31
N ARG A 161 -17.26 -1.14 1.44
CA ARG A 161 -17.32 -1.57 0.03
C ARG A 161 -15.93 -1.34 -0.57
N THR A 162 -15.29 -2.42 -0.99
CA THR A 162 -13.86 -2.39 -1.32
C THR A 162 -13.65 -2.70 -2.79
N HIS A 163 -12.86 -1.87 -3.45
CA HIS A 163 -12.47 -1.99 -4.85
C HIS A 163 -10.94 -1.87 -4.96
N VAL A 164 -10.30 -2.72 -5.76
CA VAL A 164 -8.89 -2.56 -6.13
C VAL A 164 -8.81 -2.12 -7.59
N LEU A 165 -8.14 -1.00 -7.84
CA LEU A 165 -7.87 -0.48 -9.19
C LEU A 165 -6.57 -1.10 -9.68
N LEU A 166 -6.66 -2.25 -10.34
CA LEU A 166 -5.51 -3.07 -10.67
C LEU A 166 -4.51 -2.37 -11.60
N ASP A 167 -4.99 -1.52 -12.52
CA ASP A 167 -4.12 -0.71 -13.39
C ASP A 167 -3.19 0.25 -12.61
N LEU A 168 -3.48 0.45 -11.32
CA LEU A 168 -2.72 1.29 -10.38
C LEU A 168 -2.05 0.44 -9.29
N THR A 169 -1.72 -0.81 -9.60
CA THR A 169 -1.00 -1.71 -8.70
C THR A 169 0.14 -2.42 -9.40
N ALA A 170 1.21 -2.71 -8.65
CA ALA A 170 2.33 -3.52 -9.11
C ALA A 170 2.48 -4.77 -8.23
N GLY A 171 2.52 -5.95 -8.84
CA GLY A 171 2.66 -7.24 -8.16
C GLY A 171 4.10 -7.77 -8.21
N VAL A 172 4.51 -8.50 -7.17
CA VAL A 172 5.87 -9.05 -7.05
C VAL A 172 6.11 -10.16 -8.07
N ALA A 173 5.19 -11.13 -8.18
CA ALA A 173 5.33 -12.24 -9.10
C ALA A 173 3.98 -12.73 -9.68
N PRO A 174 3.97 -13.31 -10.90
CA PRO A 174 2.74 -13.73 -11.56
C PRO A 174 1.91 -14.74 -10.76
N HIS A 175 2.56 -15.71 -10.13
CA HIS A 175 1.88 -16.77 -9.38
C HIS A 175 1.23 -16.25 -8.09
N THR A 176 1.96 -15.46 -7.30
CA THR A 176 1.47 -14.84 -6.06
C THR A 176 0.39 -13.81 -6.35
N THR A 177 0.54 -13.01 -7.42
CA THR A 177 -0.50 -12.09 -7.89
C THR A 177 -1.76 -12.83 -8.30
N THR A 178 -1.67 -13.91 -9.07
CA THR A 178 -2.85 -14.72 -9.46
C THR A 178 -3.60 -15.24 -8.23
N ARG A 179 -2.89 -15.75 -7.21
CA ARG A 179 -3.49 -16.20 -5.95
C ARG A 179 -4.17 -15.04 -5.21
N ALA A 180 -3.49 -13.90 -5.09
CA ALA A 180 -4.05 -12.71 -4.45
C ALA A 180 -5.36 -12.24 -5.09
N LEU A 181 -5.42 -12.19 -6.42
CA LEU A 181 -6.63 -11.81 -7.15
C LEU A 181 -7.78 -12.80 -6.92
N ALA A 182 -7.49 -14.10 -6.78
CA ALA A 182 -8.51 -15.09 -6.49
C ALA A 182 -9.08 -14.90 -5.07
N GLU A 183 -8.23 -14.63 -4.10
CA GLU A 183 -8.64 -14.39 -2.71
C GLU A 183 -9.44 -13.10 -2.54
N LEU A 184 -9.05 -12.03 -3.22
CA LEU A 184 -9.80 -10.77 -3.24
C LEU A 184 -11.23 -10.98 -3.79
N ARG A 185 -11.36 -11.69 -4.91
CA ARG A 185 -12.69 -12.04 -5.47
C ARG A 185 -13.51 -12.89 -4.50
N ALA A 186 -12.89 -13.87 -3.85
CA ALA A 186 -13.57 -14.73 -2.88
C ALA A 186 -14.06 -13.95 -1.65
N ALA A 187 -13.37 -12.86 -1.28
CA ALA A 187 -13.77 -11.94 -0.21
C ALA A 187 -14.82 -10.90 -0.64
N GLY A 188 -15.27 -10.92 -1.90
CA GLY A 188 -16.24 -9.96 -2.43
C GLY A 188 -15.64 -8.58 -2.76
N VAL A 189 -14.32 -8.47 -2.88
CA VAL A 189 -13.64 -7.26 -3.32
C VAL A 189 -13.84 -7.09 -4.83
N GLU A 190 -14.31 -5.92 -5.25
CA GLU A 190 -14.40 -5.57 -6.68
C GLU A 190 -13.00 -5.35 -7.26
N LEU A 191 -12.77 -5.77 -8.49
CA LEU A 191 -11.49 -5.63 -9.19
C LEU A 191 -11.72 -5.06 -10.59
N SER A 192 -10.97 -4.04 -10.96
CA SER A 192 -10.99 -3.48 -12.34
C SER A 192 -9.58 -3.28 -12.87
N GLY A 193 -9.35 -3.58 -14.15
CA GLY A 193 -8.05 -3.42 -14.79
C GLY A 193 -7.17 -4.67 -14.70
N THR A 194 -5.88 -4.50 -14.95
CA THR A 194 -4.86 -5.56 -14.90
C THR A 194 -3.63 -5.05 -14.11
N PRO A 195 -3.13 -5.81 -13.11
CA PRO A 195 -1.96 -5.37 -12.36
C PRO A 195 -0.71 -5.37 -13.23
N VAL A 196 0.19 -4.43 -12.97
CA VAL A 196 1.54 -4.47 -13.51
C VAL A 196 2.29 -5.61 -12.82
N VAL A 197 2.83 -6.56 -13.58
CA VAL A 197 3.60 -7.69 -13.03
C VAL A 197 4.73 -8.00 -13.99
N ALA A 198 5.95 -8.13 -13.47
CA ALA A 198 7.07 -8.61 -14.28
C ALA A 198 6.85 -10.07 -14.72
N GLY A 199 7.05 -10.34 -16.01
CA GLY A 199 6.98 -11.67 -16.61
C GLY A 199 8.31 -12.41 -16.59
#